data_AF-A0A8C8RGX5-F1
#
_entry.id   AF-A0A8C8RGX5-F1
#
_cell.length_a   1.000
_cell.length_b   1.000
_cell.length_c   1.000
_cell.angle_alpha   90.00
_cell.angle_beta   90.00
_cell.angle_gamma   90.00
#
_symmetry.space_group_name_H-M   'P 1'
#
loop_
_entity.id
_entity.type
_entity.pdbx_description
1 polymer ?
#
loop_
_entity_poly.entity_id
_entity_poly.type
_entity_poly.pdbx_seq_one_letter_code
_entity_poly.pdbx_strand_id
1 'polypeptide(L)'
;MPKKGGKQAGTGKKIHVPCKRAKVEESFSPSPMNCVSPESVFESLIFPIKQENFFKEYWEQKPLLIQRDDPSVAAYYRSLFQLRDLKELSSQGLYYGQDVNICRCVNGKKKVLNKDGKVSYVQLKQDFDQKKATIQFHQPQRFKHIVHFSNSAFSFAYLSLTF
;
A
#
# COMPACT_ATOMS: atom_id res chain seq x y z
N MET A 1 44.11 -6.41 -48.14
CA MET A 1 45.07 -7.14 -47.27
C MET A 1 46.42 -6.44 -47.34
N PRO A 2 47.31 -6.46 -46.32
CA PRO A 2 47.28 -7.19 -45.02
C PRO A 2 47.42 -6.25 -43.78
N LYS A 3 46.70 -6.52 -42.66
CA LYS A 3 47.14 -7.21 -41.39
C LYS A 3 48.13 -6.37 -40.54
N LYS A 4 48.09 -6.26 -39.20
CA LYS A 4 47.43 -7.02 -38.12
C LYS A 4 47.71 -6.32 -36.78
N GLY A 5 46.85 -6.58 -35.78
CA GLY A 5 47.18 -6.59 -34.34
C GLY A 5 46.71 -5.36 -33.55
N GLY A 6 45.87 -5.42 -32.51
CA GLY A 6 45.34 -6.53 -31.71
C GLY A 6 45.59 -6.28 -30.21
N LYS A 7 44.53 -5.93 -29.46
CA LYS A 7 44.27 -6.07 -27.98
C LYS A 7 45.33 -5.51 -27.00
N GLN A 8 45.07 -5.08 -25.77
CA GLN A 8 43.93 -4.78 -24.86
C GLN A 8 44.62 -4.21 -23.59
N ALA A 9 43.93 -3.38 -22.80
CA ALA A 9 43.90 -3.40 -21.31
C ALA A 9 43.59 -2.00 -20.75
N GLY A 10 42.32 -1.63 -20.74
CA GLY A 10 41.82 -0.52 -19.91
C GLY A 10 41.11 -1.11 -18.69
N THR A 11 41.82 -1.21 -17.57
CA THR A 11 41.27 -1.57 -16.26
C THR A 11 40.30 -0.49 -15.80
N GLY A 12 39.00 -0.72 -16.03
CA GLY A 12 37.94 0.11 -15.49
C GLY A 12 37.90 0.00 -13.96
N LYS A 13 38.48 0.98 -13.27
CA LYS A 13 38.24 1.21 -11.83
C LYS A 13 36.74 1.48 -11.63
N LYS A 14 36.02 0.51 -11.06
CA LYS A 14 34.68 0.72 -10.52
C LYS A 14 34.78 1.69 -9.35
N ILE A 15 34.34 2.93 -9.56
CA ILE A 15 34.15 3.91 -8.48
C ILE A 15 32.93 3.43 -7.67
N HIS A 16 33.20 2.83 -6.52
CA HIS A 16 32.19 2.55 -5.51
C HIS A 16 31.75 3.87 -4.91
N VAL A 17 30.67 4.45 -5.44
CA VAL A 17 30.02 5.62 -4.85
C VAL A 17 29.22 5.14 -3.63
N PRO A 18 29.59 5.52 -2.40
CA PRO A 18 28.80 5.17 -1.24
C PRO A 18 27.47 5.95 -1.34
N CYS A 19 26.35 5.22 -1.39
CA CYS A 19 25.03 5.80 -1.27
C CYS A 19 24.92 6.42 0.12
N LYS A 20 25.10 7.75 0.21
CA LYS A 20 24.85 8.52 1.43
C LYS A 20 23.38 8.34 1.78
N ARG A 21 23.09 7.50 2.78
CA ARG A 21 21.78 7.43 3.40
C ARG A 21 21.50 8.81 4.00
N ALA A 22 20.53 9.51 3.43
CA ALA A 22 20.00 10.72 4.02
C ALA A 22 19.45 10.37 5.40
N LYS A 23 19.95 11.05 6.42
CA LYS A 23 19.41 11.02 7.78
C LYS A 23 18.02 11.65 7.70
N VAL A 24 16.98 10.83 7.69
CA VAL A 24 15.61 11.29 7.90
C VAL A 24 15.52 11.65 9.37
N GLU A 25 15.57 12.95 9.68
CA GLU A 25 15.17 13.43 10.99
C GLU A 25 13.64 13.39 11.04
N GLU A 26 13.13 12.28 11.59
CA GLU A 26 11.73 12.06 11.84
C GLU A 26 11.40 12.69 13.20
N SER A 27 10.60 13.76 13.17
CA SER A 27 9.99 14.32 14.37
C SER A 27 9.07 13.27 14.99
N PHE A 28 9.50 12.64 16.08
CA PHE A 28 8.74 11.61 16.79
C PHE A 28 7.53 12.22 17.52
N SER A 29 6.44 12.45 16.81
CA SER A 29 5.12 12.26 17.43
C SER A 29 4.97 10.76 17.72
N PRO A 30 4.45 10.33 18.89
CA PRO A 30 4.19 8.91 19.14
C PRO A 30 3.25 8.37 18.05
N SER A 31 3.79 7.54 17.16
CA SER A 31 3.03 6.89 16.10
C SER A 31 2.17 5.80 16.74
N PRO A 32 0.87 5.71 16.43
CA PRO A 32 0.02 4.62 16.90
C PRO A 32 0.41 3.25 16.31
N MET A 33 1.30 3.22 15.31
CA MET A 33 1.89 1.99 14.78
C MET A 33 3.36 1.87 15.18
N ASN A 34 3.71 0.75 15.80
CA ASN A 34 5.09 0.38 16.11
C ASN A 34 5.73 -0.37 14.93
N CYS A 35 6.62 0.31 14.22
CA CYS A 35 7.27 -0.17 13.00
C CYS A 35 8.67 -0.77 13.22
N VAL A 36 9.03 -1.15 14.46
CA VAL A 36 10.37 -1.67 14.79
C VAL A 36 10.60 -3.08 14.25
N SER A 37 9.61 -3.96 14.34
CA SER A 37 9.65 -5.31 13.76
C SER A 37 8.30 -5.69 13.12
N PRO A 38 8.28 -6.71 12.24
CA PRO A 38 7.04 -7.25 11.68
C PRO A 38 6.01 -7.66 12.74
N GLU A 39 6.47 -8.28 13.83
CA GLU A 39 5.65 -8.68 14.97
C GLU A 39 5.04 -7.45 15.67
N SER A 40 5.85 -6.41 15.91
CA SER A 40 5.37 -5.18 16.55
C SER A 40 4.35 -4.43 15.68
N VAL A 41 4.50 -4.48 14.35
CA VAL A 41 3.53 -3.92 13.40
C VAL A 41 2.22 -4.68 13.50
N PHE A 42 2.29 -6.01 13.50
CA PHE A 42 1.10 -6.85 13.61
C PHE A 42 0.39 -6.64 14.95
N GLU A 43 1.11 -6.62 16.07
CA GLU A 43 0.56 -6.28 17.39
C GLU A 43 -0.15 -4.93 17.40
N SER A 44 0.47 -3.90 16.84
CA SER A 44 -0.13 -2.57 16.75
C SER A 44 -1.43 -2.61 15.93
N LEU A 45 -1.46 -3.39 14.86
CA LEU A 45 -2.62 -3.55 13.99
C LEU A 45 -3.80 -4.22 14.69
N ILE A 46 -3.56 -5.19 15.56
CA ILE A 46 -4.60 -5.96 16.27
C ILE A 46 -4.83 -5.52 17.72
N PHE A 47 -4.10 -4.53 18.23
CA PHE A 47 -4.26 -4.00 19.59
C PHE A 47 -5.73 -3.64 19.89
N PRO A 48 -6.29 -4.01 21.06
CA PRO A 48 -5.62 -4.55 22.24
C PRO A 48 -5.51 -6.08 22.28
N ILE A 49 -5.83 -6.78 21.19
CA ILE A 49 -5.76 -8.24 21.14
C ILE A 49 -4.28 -8.65 21.03
N LYS A 50 -3.86 -9.59 21.88
CA LYS A 50 -2.53 -10.18 21.81
C LYS A 50 -2.43 -11.14 20.61
N GLN A 51 -1.24 -11.29 20.03
CA GLN A 51 -1.03 -12.16 18.87
C GLN A 51 -1.46 -13.60 19.17
N GLU A 52 -1.08 -14.14 20.33
CA GLU A 52 -1.37 -15.52 20.70
C GLU A 52 -2.88 -15.77 20.77
N ASN A 53 -3.62 -14.83 21.34
CA ASN A 53 -5.08 -14.90 21.42
C ASN A 53 -5.72 -14.76 20.02
N PHE A 54 -5.18 -13.90 19.17
CA PHE A 54 -5.65 -13.74 17.79
C PHE A 54 -5.55 -15.06 17.02
N PHE A 55 -4.36 -15.68 17.00
CA PHE A 55 -4.14 -16.93 16.26
C PHE A 55 -4.89 -18.11 16.85
N LYS A 56 -5.02 -18.17 18.18
CA LYS A 56 -5.72 -19.27 18.85
C LYS A 56 -7.24 -19.22 18.70
N GLU A 57 -7.85 -18.04 18.77
CA GLU A 57 -9.30 -17.92 18.95
C GLU A 57 -10.04 -17.34 17.74
N TYR A 58 -9.36 -16.59 16.87
CA TYR A 58 -10.00 -15.81 15.81
C TYR A 58 -9.51 -16.18 14.42
N TRP A 59 -8.20 -16.34 14.25
CA TRP A 59 -7.60 -16.70 12.97
C TRP A 59 -8.26 -17.94 12.39
N GLU A 60 -8.80 -17.79 11.16
CA GLU A 60 -9.51 -18.83 10.40
C GLU A 60 -10.69 -19.51 11.13
N GLN A 61 -11.17 -18.93 12.24
CA GLN A 61 -12.25 -19.51 13.07
C GLN A 61 -13.48 -18.63 13.13
N LYS A 62 -13.32 -17.35 13.47
CA LYS A 62 -14.44 -16.41 13.62
C LYS A 62 -14.02 -14.95 13.36
N PRO A 63 -14.96 -14.09 12.93
CA PRO A 63 -14.68 -12.67 12.76
C PRO A 63 -14.25 -12.00 14.08
N LEU A 64 -13.34 -11.03 13.97
CA LEU A 64 -12.91 -10.15 15.06
C LEU A 64 -13.22 -8.69 14.68
N LEU A 65 -14.04 -8.01 15.48
CA LEU A 65 -14.30 -6.58 15.36
C LEU A 65 -13.55 -5.83 16.47
N ILE A 66 -12.65 -4.92 16.08
CA ILE A 66 -11.93 -4.04 17.00
C ILE A 66 -12.43 -2.61 16.79
N GLN A 67 -13.16 -2.09 17.78
CA GLN A 67 -13.59 -0.69 17.81
C GLN A 67 -12.58 0.11 18.63
N ARG A 68 -12.08 1.22 18.07
CA ARG A 68 -11.12 2.12 18.72
C ARG A 68 -11.69 3.53 18.72
N ASP A 69 -11.62 4.20 19.86
CA ASP A 69 -12.01 5.60 20.04
C ASP A 69 -10.78 6.44 20.43
N ASP A 70 -9.73 6.35 19.60
CA ASP A 70 -8.48 7.08 19.77
C ASP A 70 -8.27 8.02 18.57
N PRO A 71 -8.29 9.35 18.78
CA PRO A 71 -8.09 10.33 17.70
C PRO A 71 -6.75 10.21 16.96
N SER A 72 -5.69 9.79 17.65
CA SER A 72 -4.35 9.62 17.05
C SER A 72 -4.33 8.43 16.08
N VAL A 73 -4.97 7.32 16.47
CA VAL A 73 -5.15 6.13 15.64
C VAL A 73 -6.02 6.46 14.42
N ALA A 74 -7.12 7.20 14.63
CA ALA A 74 -7.98 7.66 13.55
C ALA A 74 -7.23 8.55 12.54
N ALA A 75 -6.40 9.48 13.03
CA ALA A 75 -5.57 10.33 12.19
C ALA A 75 -4.55 9.52 11.38
N TYR A 76 -3.92 8.51 11.99
CA TYR A 76 -3.00 7.61 11.30
C TYR A 76 -3.67 6.85 10.17
N TYR A 77 -4.78 6.15 10.41
CA TYR A 77 -5.47 5.40 9.35
C TYR A 77 -5.99 6.31 8.24
N ARG A 78 -6.45 7.52 8.59
CA ARG A 78 -6.83 8.54 7.60
C ARG A 78 -5.65 8.98 6.74
N SER A 79 -4.41 8.90 7.23
CA SER A 79 -3.21 9.28 6.47
C SER A 79 -2.79 8.24 5.43
N LEU A 80 -3.20 6.97 5.58
CA LEU A 80 -2.76 5.85 4.72
C LEU A 80 -3.20 6.00 3.26
N PHE A 81 -4.47 6.33 3.05
CA PHE A 81 -5.03 6.54 1.72
C PHE A 81 -6.30 7.38 1.81
N GLN A 82 -6.42 8.39 0.95
CA GLN A 82 -7.56 9.30 0.93
C GLN A 82 -8.13 9.47 -0.46
N LEU A 83 -9.41 9.81 -0.55
CA LEU A 83 -10.07 10.10 -1.82
C LEU A 83 -9.36 11.20 -2.62
N ARG A 84 -8.73 12.18 -1.95
CA ARG A 84 -7.96 13.25 -2.60
C ARG A 84 -6.72 12.73 -3.32
N ASP A 85 -6.15 11.61 -2.87
CA ASP A 85 -4.96 11.01 -3.49
C ASP A 85 -5.27 10.53 -4.92
N LEU A 86 -6.52 10.15 -5.19
CA LEU A 86 -6.94 9.72 -6.53
C LEU A 86 -6.76 10.79 -7.59
N LYS A 87 -6.80 12.08 -7.23
CA LYS A 87 -6.58 13.17 -8.19
C LYS A 87 -5.16 13.13 -8.74
N GLU A 88 -4.19 13.03 -7.85
CA GLU A 88 -2.78 12.92 -8.22
C GLU A 88 -2.50 11.59 -8.92
N LEU A 89 -2.99 10.48 -8.37
CA LEU A 89 -2.75 9.16 -8.95
C LEU A 89 -3.35 9.01 -10.35
N SER A 90 -4.55 9.57 -10.60
CA SER A 90 -5.14 9.54 -11.95
C SER A 90 -4.27 10.28 -12.97
N SER A 91 -3.56 11.34 -12.56
CA SER A 91 -2.63 12.05 -13.44
C SER A 91 -1.37 11.23 -13.79
N GLN A 92 -1.02 10.25 -12.95
CA GLN A 92 0.09 9.32 -13.20
C GLN A 92 -0.30 8.18 -14.16
N GLY A 93 -1.58 8.10 -14.58
CA GLY A 93 -2.04 7.16 -15.60
C GLY A 93 -2.58 5.85 -15.03
N LEU A 94 -3.68 5.92 -14.28
CA LEU A 94 -4.44 4.74 -13.85
C LEU A 94 -5.35 4.23 -14.98
N TYR A 95 -5.66 2.94 -14.95
CA TYR A 95 -6.54 2.27 -15.90
C TYR A 95 -7.72 1.58 -15.20
N TYR A 96 -8.88 1.63 -15.85
CA TYR A 96 -10.04 0.87 -15.40
C TYR A 96 -9.78 -0.63 -15.52
N GLY A 97 -10.31 -1.42 -14.58
CA GLY A 97 -10.11 -2.88 -14.54
C GLY A 97 -8.76 -3.29 -13.93
N GLN A 98 -7.68 -2.61 -14.30
CA GLN A 98 -6.34 -2.88 -13.78
C GLN A 98 -6.09 -2.21 -12.43
N ASP A 99 -6.27 -0.89 -12.35
CA ASP A 99 -5.95 -0.11 -11.15
C ASP A 99 -7.20 0.32 -10.38
N VAL A 100 -8.30 0.59 -11.09
CA VAL A 100 -9.55 1.06 -10.48
C VAL A 100 -10.76 0.35 -11.07
N ASN A 101 -11.69 -0.04 -10.20
CA ASN A 101 -13.04 -0.43 -10.59
C ASN A 101 -14.06 0.56 -10.02
N ILE A 102 -15.09 0.84 -10.80
CA ILE A 102 -16.29 1.56 -10.36
C ILE A 102 -17.44 0.56 -10.33
N CYS A 103 -18.12 0.44 -9.20
CA CYS A 103 -19.23 -0.50 -9.06
C CYS A 103 -20.37 0.08 -8.24
N ARG A 104 -21.57 -0.50 -8.39
CA ARG A 104 -22.74 -0.16 -7.59
C ARG A 104 -23.51 -1.43 -7.25
N CYS A 105 -24.04 -1.51 -6.03
CA CYS A 105 -25.00 -2.55 -5.69
C CYS A 105 -26.41 -2.10 -6.13
N VAL A 106 -27.05 -2.87 -7.00
CA VAL A 106 -28.42 -2.64 -7.46
C VAL A 106 -29.20 -3.94 -7.24
N ASN A 107 -30.23 -3.90 -6.40
CA ASN A 107 -31.05 -5.07 -6.04
C ASN A 107 -30.22 -6.27 -5.55
N GLY A 108 -29.25 -6.01 -4.67
CA GLY A 108 -28.35 -7.04 -4.13
C GLY A 108 -27.29 -7.54 -5.11
N LYS A 109 -27.26 -7.06 -6.36
CA LYS A 109 -26.29 -7.48 -7.38
C LYS A 109 -25.24 -6.40 -7.64
N LYS A 110 -23.96 -6.80 -7.67
CA LYS A 110 -22.85 -5.93 -8.06
C LYS A 110 -22.92 -5.65 -9.57
N LYS A 111 -23.08 -4.38 -9.93
CA LYS A 111 -22.94 -3.88 -11.31
C LYS A 111 -21.61 -3.14 -11.44
N VAL A 112 -20.78 -3.55 -12.40
CA VAL A 112 -19.55 -2.85 -12.77
C VAL A 112 -19.88 -1.73 -13.76
N LEU A 113 -19.31 -0.55 -13.54
CA LEU A 113 -19.54 0.68 -14.31
C LEU A 113 -18.22 1.22 -14.90
N ASN A 114 -17.23 0.34 -15.06
CA ASN A 114 -15.95 0.70 -15.67
C ASN A 114 -16.16 1.23 -17.09
N LYS A 115 -15.28 2.15 -17.47
CA LYS A 115 -15.09 2.56 -18.86
C LYS A 115 -13.84 1.87 -19.40
N ASP A 116 -13.58 2.02 -20.69
CA ASP A 116 -12.34 1.55 -21.29
C ASP A 116 -11.21 2.56 -21.09
N GLY A 117 -9.99 2.04 -20.92
CA GLY A 117 -8.76 2.84 -20.92
C GLY A 117 -8.47 3.57 -19.61
N LYS A 118 -7.89 4.77 -19.74
CA LYS A 118 -7.37 5.56 -18.61
C LYS A 118 -8.49 6.16 -17.77
N VAL A 119 -8.26 6.20 -16.46
CA VAL A 119 -9.15 6.83 -15.48
C VAL A 119 -9.02 8.34 -15.54
N SER A 120 -10.15 9.02 -15.68
CA SER A 120 -10.25 10.46 -15.46
C SER A 120 -10.76 10.74 -14.05
N TYR A 121 -10.03 11.54 -13.28
CA TYR A 121 -10.45 11.93 -11.94
C TYR A 121 -11.82 12.63 -11.93
N VAL A 122 -12.08 13.49 -12.92
CA VAL A 122 -13.36 14.20 -13.06
C VAL A 122 -14.51 13.21 -13.19
N GLN A 123 -14.33 12.20 -14.05
CA GLN A 123 -15.35 11.16 -14.25
C GLN A 123 -15.56 10.32 -12.99
N LEU A 124 -14.47 9.90 -12.36
CA LEU A 124 -14.50 9.11 -11.13
C LEU A 124 -15.25 9.86 -10.01
N LYS A 125 -15.00 11.16 -9.87
CA LYS A 125 -15.67 12.02 -8.90
C LYS A 125 -17.16 12.19 -9.21
N GLN A 126 -17.53 12.37 -10.48
CA GLN A 126 -18.93 12.40 -10.91
C GLN A 126 -19.67 11.08 -10.62
N ASP A 127 -19.06 9.94 -10.93
CA ASP A 127 -19.66 8.62 -10.67
C ASP A 127 -19.85 8.38 -9.16
N PHE A 128 -18.91 8.82 -8.34
CA PHE A 128 -19.02 8.76 -6.88
C PHE A 128 -20.13 9.70 -6.34
N ASP A 129 -20.08 10.99 -6.67
CA ASP A 129 -20.96 11.99 -6.08
C ASP A 129 -22.41 11.86 -6.58
N GLN A 130 -22.60 11.67 -7.89
CA GLN A 130 -23.92 11.70 -8.53
C GLN A 130 -24.55 10.31 -8.64
N LYS A 131 -23.78 9.30 -9.09
CA LYS A 131 -24.31 7.94 -9.30
C LYS A 131 -24.27 7.07 -8.05
N LYS A 132 -23.69 7.59 -6.95
CA LYS A 132 -23.48 6.87 -5.69
C LYS A 132 -22.75 5.54 -5.92
N ALA A 133 -21.77 5.57 -6.82
CA ALA A 133 -20.93 4.42 -7.10
C ALA A 133 -19.81 4.30 -6.06
N THR A 134 -19.33 3.08 -5.85
CA THR A 134 -18.16 2.75 -5.05
C THR A 134 -16.93 2.68 -5.95
N ILE A 135 -15.83 3.28 -5.49
CA ILE A 135 -14.52 3.18 -6.12
C ILE A 135 -13.72 2.09 -5.40
N GLN A 136 -13.28 1.08 -6.14
CA GLN A 136 -12.37 0.05 -5.66
C GLN A 136 -10.99 0.30 -6.29
N PHE A 137 -10.00 0.62 -5.47
CA PHE A 137 -8.62 0.84 -5.92
C PHE A 137 -7.79 -0.42 -5.66
N HIS A 138 -7.03 -0.86 -6.66
CA HIS A 138 -6.20 -2.05 -6.59
C HIS A 138 -4.75 -1.71 -6.26
N GLN A 139 -4.18 -2.48 -5.33
CA GLN A 139 -2.76 -2.43 -4.98
C GLN A 139 -2.24 -1.02 -4.62
N PRO A 140 -2.89 -0.28 -3.68
CA PRO A 140 -2.48 1.08 -3.30
C PRO A 140 -1.03 1.17 -2.78
N GLN A 141 -0.46 0.07 -2.29
CA GLN A 141 0.94 0.00 -1.87
C GLN A 141 1.95 0.32 -2.98
N ARG A 142 1.57 0.20 -4.27
CA ARG A 142 2.46 0.60 -5.37
C ARG A 142 2.71 2.11 -5.43
N PHE A 143 1.84 2.90 -4.79
CA PHE A 143 1.87 4.36 -4.86
C PHE A 143 2.02 5.04 -3.50
N LYS A 144 1.70 4.35 -2.40
CA LYS A 144 1.79 4.88 -1.04
C LYS A 144 2.84 4.10 -0.23
N HIS A 145 3.96 4.74 0.08
CA HIS A 145 5.06 4.14 0.85
C HIS A 145 4.64 3.60 2.21
N ILE A 146 3.75 4.30 2.94
CA ILE A 146 3.29 3.86 4.27
C ILE A 146 2.44 2.58 4.15
N VAL A 147 1.63 2.47 3.10
CA VAL A 147 0.83 1.26 2.81
C VAL A 147 1.74 0.11 2.38
N HIS A 148 2.79 0.40 1.59
CA HIS A 148 3.82 -0.59 1.27
C HIS A 148 4.50 -1.12 2.52
N PHE A 149 4.97 -0.24 3.39
CA PHE A 149 5.65 -0.64 4.63
C PHE A 149 4.76 -1.53 5.50
N SER A 150 3.50 -1.12 5.72
CA SER A 150 2.53 -1.89 6.51
C SER A 150 2.27 -3.27 5.90
N ASN A 151 2.10 -3.36 4.57
CA ASN A 151 1.89 -4.63 3.88
C ASN A 151 3.14 -5.52 3.88
N SER A 152 4.33 -4.97 3.72
CA SER A 152 5.59 -5.73 3.78
C SER A 152 5.82 -6.33 5.16
N ALA A 153 5.57 -5.55 6.21
CA ALA A 153 5.65 -6.03 7.59
C ALA A 153 4.61 -7.13 7.86
N PHE A 154 3.36 -6.94 7.42
CA PHE A 154 2.33 -7.98 7.53
C PHE A 154 2.70 -9.26 6.77
N SER A 155 3.19 -9.15 5.53
CA SER A 155 3.60 -10.31 4.74
C SER A 155 4.74 -11.08 5.39
N PHE A 156 5.67 -10.37 6.04
CA PHE A 156 6.76 -11.01 6.78
C PHE A 156 6.24 -11.72 8.03
N ALA A 157 5.42 -11.05 8.85
CA ALA A 157 4.81 -11.66 10.04
C ALA A 157 3.94 -12.87 9.69
N TYR A 158 3.19 -12.79 8.59
CA TYR A 158 2.39 -13.91 8.10
C TYR A 158 3.27 -15.13 7.77
N LEU A 159 4.32 -14.91 6.98
CA LEU A 159 5.24 -15.98 6.57
C LEU A 159 6.08 -16.53 7.71
N SER A 160 6.44 -15.73 8.72
CA SER A 160 7.21 -16.20 9.88
C SER A 160 6.36 -16.95 10.91
N LEU A 161 5.04 -16.79 10.89
CA LEU A 161 4.12 -17.45 11.84
C LEU A 161 3.42 -18.69 11.23
N THR A 162 3.58 -18.92 9.92
CA THR A 162 3.06 -20.12 9.23
C THR A 162 4.11 -21.20 8.92
N PHE A 163 5.39 -20.94 9.18
CA PHE A 163 6.50 -21.90 9.04
C PHE A 163 7.34 -21.95 10.31
#